data_AF-A0A0F9RQS9-F1
#
_entry.id   AF-A0A0F9RQS9-F1
#
_cell.length_a   1.000
_cell.length_b   1.000
_cell.length_c   1.000
_cell.angle_alpha   90.00
_cell.angle_beta   90.00
_cell.angle_gamma   90.00
#
_symmetry.space_group_name_H-M   'P 1'
#
loop_
_entity.id
_entity.type
_entity.pdbx_description
1 polymer ?
#
loop_
_entity_poly.entity_id
_entity_poly.type
_entity_poly.pdbx_seq_one_letter_code
_entity_poly.pdbx_strand_id
1 'polypeptide(L)'
;IGIRRVVQDLTLKPKMPVRNGSIDFAFSTEVIEHMKPQFVSAWLDGVDKAVRKGGLIFISTPNSDGSNEKLPLDHVYEWGYRELKRELTSRWELIYHHGTFIKLPAFRKANRLRRLVPEHLVESYEQRFGRHWLRNILAVGFPEVANNVSWTLRKP
;
A
#
# COMPACT_ATOMS: atom_id res chain seq x y z
N ILE A 1 6.20 -22.03 16.76
CA ILE A 1 5.88 -20.62 16.39
C ILE A 1 4.64 -20.24 17.17
N GLY A 2 4.74 -19.34 18.16
CA GLY A 2 3.58 -18.90 18.95
C GLY A 2 2.92 -17.70 18.31
N ILE A 3 1.60 -17.75 18.07
CA ILE A 3 0.84 -16.59 17.61
C ILE A 3 0.38 -15.83 18.85
N ARG A 4 0.82 -14.58 18.99
CA ARG A 4 0.34 -13.68 20.03
C ARG A 4 -0.61 -12.66 19.39
N ARG A 5 -1.90 -12.74 19.74
CA ARG A 5 -2.86 -11.70 19.39
C ARG A 5 -2.72 -10.55 20.39
N VAL A 6 -2.64 -9.32 19.89
CA VAL A 6 -2.71 -8.13 20.73
C VAL A 6 -3.76 -7.18 20.16
N VAL A 7 -4.65 -6.69 21.02
CA VAL A 7 -5.65 -5.67 20.68
C VAL A 7 -5.18 -4.35 21.24
N GLN A 8 -5.15 -3.32 20.41
CA GLN A 8 -4.74 -1.98 20.79
C GLN A 8 -5.80 -0.97 20.34
N ASP A 9 -6.22 -0.11 21.26
CA ASP A 9 -7.07 1.04 20.98
C ASP A 9 -6.19 2.30 20.87
N LEU A 10 -6.06 2.81 19.64
CA LEU A 10 -5.27 4.00 19.34
C LEU A 10 -5.88 5.29 19.89
N THR A 11 -7.16 5.28 20.30
CA THR A 11 -7.85 6.45 20.88
C THR A 11 -7.54 6.65 22.37
N LEU A 12 -7.18 5.57 23.07
CA LEU A 12 -6.89 5.57 24.51
C LEU A 12 -5.40 5.39 24.81
N LYS A 13 -4.72 4.50 24.05
CA LYS A 13 -3.31 4.13 24.27
C LYS A 13 -2.59 4.00 22.92
N PRO A 14 -2.05 5.10 22.36
CA PRO A 14 -1.41 5.09 21.05
C PRO A 14 -0.06 4.33 21.01
N LYS A 15 0.43 3.81 22.15
CA LYS A 15 1.70 3.09 22.22
C LYS A 15 1.54 1.63 21.80
N MET A 16 2.25 1.23 20.74
CA MET A 16 2.28 -0.16 20.31
C MET A 16 2.73 -1.11 21.43
N PRO A 17 2.03 -2.23 21.67
CA PRO A 17 2.27 -3.14 22.79
C PRO A 17 3.40 -4.14 22.50
N VAL A 18 4.47 -3.66 21.87
CA VAL A 18 5.69 -4.43 21.54
C VAL A 18 6.93 -3.67 21.99
N ARG A 19 8.04 -4.37 22.21
CA ARG A 19 9.31 -3.72 22.55
C ARG A 19 9.85 -2.97 21.34
N ASN A 20 10.42 -1.79 21.56
CA ASN A 20 11.09 -1.05 20.49
C ASN A 20 12.20 -1.91 19.84
N GLY A 21 12.33 -1.82 18.52
CA GLY A 21 13.34 -2.56 17.75
C GLY A 21 13.26 -4.08 17.90
N SER A 22 12.10 -4.64 18.22
CA SER A 22 11.91 -6.09 18.36
C SER A 22 11.33 -6.78 17.13
N ILE A 23 10.89 -6.01 16.13
CA ILE A 23 10.25 -6.54 14.93
C ILE A 23 11.23 -6.49 13.75
N ASP A 24 11.50 -7.65 13.15
CA ASP A 24 12.30 -7.80 11.93
C ASP A 24 11.52 -7.37 10.67
N PHE A 25 10.24 -7.73 10.63
CA PHE A 25 9.33 -7.53 9.49
C PHE A 25 7.95 -7.10 9.97
N ALA A 26 7.48 -5.95 9.49
CA ALA A 26 6.11 -5.49 9.70
C ALA A 26 5.31 -5.60 8.40
N PHE A 27 4.06 -6.03 8.50
CA PHE A 27 3.18 -6.26 7.37
C PHE A 27 1.79 -5.70 7.69
N SER A 28 1.26 -4.84 6.83
CA SER A 28 -0.07 -4.24 6.96
C SER A 28 -0.69 -4.07 5.58
N THR A 29 -1.78 -4.77 5.30
CA THR A 29 -2.44 -4.72 3.99
C THR A 29 -3.91 -4.47 4.17
N GLU A 30 -4.44 -3.48 3.47
CA GLU A 30 -5.84 -3.09 3.53
C GLU A 30 -6.27 -2.76 4.98
N VAL A 31 -5.61 -1.75 5.58
CA VAL A 31 -5.81 -1.38 7.01
C VAL A 31 -5.95 0.12 7.18
N ILE A 32 -5.02 0.90 6.62
CA ILE A 32 -4.93 2.33 6.94
C ILE A 32 -6.09 3.13 6.34
N GLU A 33 -6.81 2.57 5.37
CA GLU A 33 -8.05 3.13 4.82
C GLU A 33 -9.23 3.04 5.78
N HIS A 34 -9.18 2.12 6.75
CA HIS A 34 -10.20 1.96 7.79
C HIS A 34 -9.91 2.85 9.02
N MET A 35 -8.81 3.59 9.00
CA MET A 35 -8.39 4.47 10.09
C MET A 35 -8.76 5.91 9.77
N LYS A 36 -9.17 6.69 10.78
CA LYS A 36 -9.29 8.14 10.59
C LYS A 36 -7.90 8.73 10.29
N PRO A 37 -7.74 9.61 9.28
CA PRO A 37 -6.43 10.10 8.83
C PRO A 37 -5.53 10.62 9.94
N GLN A 38 -6.09 11.33 10.92
CA GLN A 38 -5.35 11.88 12.06
C GLN A 38 -4.65 10.84 12.94
N PHE A 39 -5.05 9.57 12.88
CA PHE A 39 -4.45 8.49 13.67
C PHE A 39 -3.38 7.70 12.89
N VAL A 40 -3.35 7.80 11.56
CA VAL A 40 -2.43 7.01 10.74
C VAL A 40 -0.98 7.41 11.02
N SER A 41 -0.67 8.71 11.11
CA SER A 41 0.70 9.17 11.37
C SER A 41 1.24 8.67 12.71
N ALA A 42 0.43 8.75 13.78
CA ALA A 42 0.80 8.23 15.10
C ALA A 42 0.98 6.70 15.12
N TRP A 43 0.18 5.99 14.33
CA TRP A 43 0.34 4.54 14.15
C TRP A 43 1.63 4.21 13.39
N LEU A 44 1.96 4.93 12.32
CA LEU A 44 3.22 4.79 11.59
C LEU A 44 4.44 5.07 12.48
N ASP A 45 4.37 6.05 13.38
CA ASP A 45 5.42 6.28 14.40
C ASP A 45 5.56 5.09 15.36
N GLY A 46 4.45 4.43 15.67
CA GLY A 46 4.44 3.19 16.44
C GLY A 46 5.14 2.05 15.71
N VAL A 47 4.82 1.86 14.42
CA VAL A 47 5.48 0.88 13.54
C VAL A 47 6.97 1.18 13.49
N ASP A 48 7.35 2.44 13.30
CA ASP A 48 8.76 2.83 13.25
C ASP A 48 9.48 2.42 14.54
N LYS A 49 8.95 2.77 15.72
CA LYS A 49 9.55 2.40 17.01
C LYS A 49 9.68 0.89 17.18
N ALA A 50 8.69 0.12 16.75
CA ALA A 50 8.65 -1.33 16.88
C ALA A 50 9.67 -2.05 15.99
N VAL A 51 9.82 -1.57 14.75
CA VAL A 51 10.71 -2.16 13.74
C VAL A 51 12.17 -1.82 14.07
N ARG A 52 13.05 -2.84 13.98
CA ARG A 52 14.48 -2.65 14.19
C ARG A 52 15.13 -1.92 13.02
N LYS A 53 16.32 -1.34 13.25
CA LYS A 53 17.18 -0.82 12.19
C LYS A 53 17.45 -1.89 11.12
N GLY A 54 17.29 -1.53 9.85
CA GLY A 54 17.37 -2.44 8.71
C GLY A 54 16.19 -3.41 8.57
N GLY A 55 15.18 -3.32 9.45
CA GLY A 55 13.95 -4.10 9.34
C GLY A 55 13.11 -3.68 8.14
N LEU A 56 12.28 -4.60 7.66
CA LEU A 56 11.45 -4.41 6.48
C LEU A 56 9.99 -4.12 6.87
N ILE A 57 9.36 -3.24 6.11
CA ILE A 57 7.96 -2.85 6.30
C ILE A 57 7.25 -3.01 4.97
N PHE A 58 6.14 -3.72 4.98
CA PHE A 58 5.24 -3.87 3.84
C PHE A 58 3.90 -3.24 4.17
N ILE A 59 3.45 -2.30 3.34
CA ILE A 59 2.16 -1.62 3.47
C ILE A 59 1.41 -1.74 2.14
N SER A 60 0.12 -2.07 2.15
CA SER A 60 -0.78 -1.85 1.00
C SER A 60 -2.08 -1.20 1.43
N THR A 61 -2.66 -0.43 0.53
CA THR A 61 -3.97 0.22 0.71
C THR A 61 -4.51 0.65 -0.66
N PRO A 62 -5.83 0.83 -0.81
CA PRO A 62 -6.41 1.43 -2.00
C PRO A 62 -5.79 2.80 -2.31
N ASN A 63 -5.62 3.08 -3.60
CA ASN A 63 -5.04 4.32 -4.10
C ASN A 63 -6.13 5.14 -4.81
N SER A 64 -6.51 6.24 -4.16
CA SER A 64 -7.52 7.19 -4.61
C SER A 64 -7.17 8.55 -4.02
N ASP A 65 -7.33 9.65 -4.76
CA ASP A 65 -6.93 10.99 -4.29
C ASP A 65 -7.90 11.57 -3.24
N GLY A 66 -8.27 10.80 -2.21
CA GLY A 66 -9.20 11.21 -1.15
C GLY A 66 -10.65 11.37 -1.61
N SER A 67 -11.04 10.72 -2.71
CA SER A 67 -12.38 10.82 -3.28
C SER A 67 -13.42 10.11 -2.42
N ASN A 68 -14.12 10.90 -1.61
CA ASN A 68 -15.19 10.45 -0.70
C ASN A 68 -16.53 10.15 -1.39
N GLU A 69 -16.67 10.38 -2.70
CA GLU A 69 -18.00 10.40 -3.32
C GLU A 69 -18.71 9.04 -3.29
N LYS A 70 -17.96 7.92 -3.24
CA LYS A 70 -18.46 6.56 -2.95
C LYS A 70 -17.36 5.65 -2.39
N LEU A 71 -16.92 5.91 -1.17
CA LEU A 71 -16.10 4.93 -0.44
C LEU A 71 -16.94 3.67 -0.13
N PRO A 72 -16.33 2.47 -0.13
CA PRO A 72 -16.91 1.32 0.55
C PRO A 72 -17.32 1.67 1.99
N LEU A 73 -18.38 1.05 2.52
CA LEU A 73 -18.98 1.43 3.82
C LEU A 73 -17.99 1.41 4.98
N ASP A 74 -16.97 0.57 4.90
CA ASP A 74 -15.93 0.36 5.89
C ASP A 74 -14.68 1.23 5.65
N HIS A 75 -14.56 1.90 4.51
CA HIS A 75 -13.44 2.81 4.22
C HIS A 75 -13.74 4.18 4.81
N VAL A 76 -12.81 4.67 5.63
CA VAL A 76 -12.86 5.99 6.25
C VAL A 76 -12.15 7.03 5.38
N TYR A 77 -11.03 6.64 4.75
CA TYR A 77 -10.22 7.50 3.90
C TYR A 77 -9.36 6.69 2.95
N GLU A 78 -9.40 6.96 1.65
CA GLU A 78 -8.46 6.36 0.70
C GLU A 78 -7.34 7.33 0.37
N TRP A 79 -6.10 6.84 0.47
CA TRP A 79 -4.90 7.64 0.35
C TRP A 79 -4.50 7.85 -1.11
N GLY A 80 -4.11 9.08 -1.45
CA GLY A 80 -3.54 9.37 -2.76
C GLY A 80 -2.09 8.89 -2.85
N TYR A 81 -1.67 8.38 -4.01
CA TYR A 81 -0.31 7.84 -4.20
C TYR A 81 0.80 8.80 -3.73
N ARG A 82 0.72 10.08 -4.12
CA ARG A 82 1.76 11.07 -3.76
C ARG A 82 1.74 11.42 -2.28
N GLU A 83 0.55 11.47 -1.69
CA GLU A 83 0.36 11.76 -0.28
C GLU A 83 0.93 10.65 0.59
N LEU A 84 0.51 9.42 0.35
CA LEU A 84 1.00 8.27 1.10
C LEU A 84 2.50 8.07 0.89
N LYS A 85 3.01 8.24 -0.34
CA LYS A 85 4.45 8.19 -0.59
C LYS A 85 5.20 9.16 0.31
N ARG A 86 4.79 10.43 0.38
CA ARG A 86 5.42 11.42 1.25
C ARG A 86 5.39 11.00 2.72
N GLU A 87 4.23 10.54 3.19
CA GLU A 87 4.05 10.14 4.58
C GLU A 87 4.92 8.93 4.97
N LEU A 88 5.08 7.97 4.06
CA LEU A 88 5.92 6.79 4.27
C LEU A 88 7.42 7.15 4.19
N THR A 89 7.80 7.95 3.19
CA THR A 89 9.21 8.32 2.96
C THR A 89 9.75 9.37 3.92
N SER A 90 8.91 9.97 4.76
CA SER A 90 9.39 10.84 5.85
C SER A 90 10.08 10.06 6.96
N ARG A 91 9.85 8.74 7.04
CA ARG A 91 10.37 7.84 8.08
C ARG A 91 11.27 6.74 7.54
N TRP A 92 10.94 6.19 6.39
CA TRP A 92 11.58 4.98 5.87
C TRP A 92 12.11 5.16 4.46
N GLU A 93 13.14 4.37 4.14
CA GLU A 93 13.66 4.28 2.78
C GLU A 93 12.67 3.46 1.92
N LEU A 94 12.23 4.03 0.81
CA LEU A 94 11.41 3.32 -0.16
C LEU A 94 12.28 2.37 -0.98
N ILE A 95 12.03 1.07 -0.88
CA ILE A 95 12.72 0.05 -1.66
C ILE A 95 11.96 -0.24 -2.95
N TYR A 96 10.67 -0.59 -2.83
CA TYR A 96 9.80 -0.89 -3.97
C TYR A 96 8.40 -0.34 -3.76
N HIS A 97 7.72 -0.07 -4.87
CA HIS A 97 6.30 0.22 -4.89
C HIS A 97 5.68 -0.33 -6.17
N HIS A 98 4.57 -1.03 -6.05
CA HIS A 98 3.91 -1.68 -7.17
C HIS A 98 2.41 -1.51 -7.10
N GLY A 99 1.77 -1.29 -8.25
CA GLY A 99 0.33 -1.44 -8.32
C GLY A 99 -0.03 -2.91 -8.13
N THR A 100 -1.03 -3.19 -7.30
CA THR A 100 -1.51 -4.57 -7.08
C THR A 100 -2.70 -4.89 -7.98
N PHE A 101 -3.48 -3.87 -8.34
CA PHE A 101 -4.68 -3.99 -9.15
C PHE A 101 -4.95 -2.69 -9.93
N ILE A 102 -5.33 -2.78 -11.21
CA ILE A 102 -5.69 -1.61 -12.03
C ILE A 102 -6.96 -1.84 -12.86
N LYS A 103 -7.76 -0.79 -13.04
CA LYS A 103 -8.84 -0.75 -14.04
C LYS A 103 -8.23 -0.61 -15.44
N LEU A 104 -8.63 -1.48 -16.38
CA LEU A 104 -8.10 -1.50 -17.75
C LEU A 104 -8.16 -0.13 -18.47
N PRO A 105 -9.22 0.71 -18.32
CA PRO A 105 -9.21 2.05 -18.89
C PRO A 105 -8.08 2.95 -18.35
N ALA A 106 -7.80 2.88 -17.05
CA ALA A 106 -6.71 3.64 -16.42
C ALA A 106 -5.34 3.16 -16.94
N PHE A 107 -5.14 1.83 -17.03
CA PHE A 107 -3.97 1.24 -17.65
C PHE A 107 -3.80 1.73 -19.10
N ARG A 108 -4.82 1.59 -19.96
CA ARG A 108 -4.74 1.99 -21.37
C ARG A 108 -4.37 3.46 -21.54
N LYS A 109 -4.99 4.34 -20.74
CA LYS A 109 -4.67 5.77 -20.72
C LYS A 109 -3.20 6.01 -20.35
N ALA A 110 -2.72 5.38 -19.28
CA ALA A 110 -1.36 5.56 -18.80
C ALA A 110 -0.31 4.92 -19.73
N ASN A 111 -0.59 3.73 -20.26
CA ASN A 111 0.31 3.02 -21.15
C ASN A 111 0.42 3.69 -22.53
N ARG A 112 -0.64 4.34 -23.03
CA ARG A 112 -0.56 5.17 -24.25
C ARG A 112 0.45 6.31 -24.11
N LEU A 113 0.58 6.88 -22.91
CA LEU A 113 1.50 7.97 -22.61
C LEU A 113 2.92 7.46 -22.34
N ARG A 114 3.06 6.42 -21.51
CA ARG A 114 4.36 5.92 -21.02
C ARG A 114 5.00 4.84 -21.90
N ARG A 115 4.20 4.14 -22.71
CA ARG A 115 4.60 3.04 -23.61
C ARG A 115 5.46 1.97 -22.93
N LEU A 116 5.12 1.58 -21.70
CA LEU A 116 5.90 0.60 -20.91
C LEU A 116 5.61 -0.85 -21.28
N VAL A 117 4.37 -1.15 -21.69
CA VAL A 117 3.94 -2.50 -22.03
C VAL A 117 3.51 -2.52 -23.51
N PRO A 118 4.23 -3.21 -24.40
CA PRO A 118 3.79 -3.42 -25.77
C PRO A 118 2.43 -4.11 -25.86
N GLU A 119 1.60 -3.74 -26.84
CA GLU A 119 0.25 -4.29 -26.99
C GLU A 119 0.23 -5.82 -27.16
N HIS A 120 1.19 -6.37 -27.92
CA HIS A 120 1.31 -7.82 -28.08
C HIS A 120 1.55 -8.57 -26.75
N LEU A 121 2.19 -7.93 -25.76
CA LEU A 121 2.33 -8.52 -24.42
C LEU A 121 1.03 -8.43 -23.63
N VAL A 122 0.25 -7.36 -23.78
CA VAL A 122 -1.08 -7.24 -23.17
C VAL A 122 -1.97 -8.40 -23.65
N GLU A 123 -2.01 -8.64 -24.95
CA GLU A 123 -2.74 -9.76 -25.56
C GLU A 123 -2.22 -11.11 -25.06
N SER A 124 -0.89 -11.30 -25.05
CA SER A 124 -0.25 -12.54 -24.56
C SER A 124 -0.58 -12.83 -23.10
N TYR A 125 -0.59 -11.79 -22.25
CA TYR A 125 -0.95 -11.92 -20.84
C TYR A 125 -2.45 -12.25 -20.66
N GLU A 126 -3.33 -11.64 -21.45
CA GLU A 126 -4.76 -11.95 -21.39
C GLU A 126 -5.04 -13.39 -21.84
N GLN A 127 -4.42 -13.85 -22.92
CA GLN A 127 -4.56 -15.22 -23.40
C GLN A 127 -4.03 -16.25 -22.39
N ARG A 128 -2.88 -15.96 -21.76
CA ARG A 128 -2.24 -16.89 -20.83
C ARG A 128 -2.91 -16.95 -19.46
N PHE A 129 -3.28 -15.79 -18.90
CA PHE A 129 -3.71 -15.69 -17.51
C PHE A 129 -5.18 -15.30 -17.36
N GLY A 130 -5.84 -14.89 -18.44
CA GLY A 130 -7.20 -14.38 -18.40
C GLY A 130 -7.29 -12.94 -17.92
N ARG A 131 -8.47 -12.33 -18.17
CA ARG A 131 -8.73 -10.91 -17.93
C ARG A 131 -8.61 -10.49 -16.47
N HIS A 132 -8.91 -11.37 -15.51
CA HIS A 132 -8.82 -11.04 -14.08
C HIS A 132 -7.38 -10.86 -13.64
N TRP A 133 -6.50 -11.78 -14.02
CA TRP A 133 -5.07 -11.70 -13.71
C TRP A 133 -4.34 -10.63 -14.51
N LEU A 134 -4.78 -10.36 -15.74
CA LEU A 134 -4.27 -9.26 -16.56
C LEU A 134 -4.24 -7.94 -15.77
N ARG A 135 -5.30 -7.66 -15.01
CA ARG A 135 -5.41 -6.43 -14.21
C ARG A 135 -4.43 -6.35 -13.05
N ASN A 136 -3.93 -7.48 -12.55
CA ASN A 136 -2.90 -7.50 -11.51
C ASN A 136 -1.51 -7.39 -12.13
N ILE A 137 -1.27 -8.14 -13.22
CA ILE A 137 0.01 -8.12 -13.96
C ILE A 137 0.31 -6.71 -14.48
N LEU A 138 -0.66 -6.08 -15.13
CA LEU A 138 -0.48 -4.75 -15.72
C LEU A 138 -0.36 -3.65 -14.66
N ALA A 139 -0.80 -3.86 -13.43
CA ALA A 139 -0.72 -2.84 -12.38
C ALA A 139 0.72 -2.61 -11.89
N VAL A 140 1.59 -3.63 -11.98
CA VAL A 140 2.94 -3.63 -11.39
C VAL A 140 3.77 -2.41 -11.81
N GLY A 141 3.72 -2.04 -13.09
CA GLY A 141 4.48 -0.92 -13.66
C GLY A 141 3.79 0.45 -13.57
N PHE A 142 2.58 0.51 -13.01
CA PHE A 142 1.72 1.70 -13.00
C PHE A 142 1.17 2.02 -11.60
N PRO A 143 1.99 2.04 -10.54
CA PRO A 143 1.51 2.26 -9.17
C PRO A 143 0.75 3.59 -9.01
N GLU A 144 1.13 4.65 -9.72
CA GLU A 144 0.49 5.96 -9.60
C GLU A 144 -1.00 5.97 -9.98
N VAL A 145 -1.41 5.07 -10.88
CA VAL A 145 -2.78 5.00 -11.43
C VAL A 145 -3.45 3.67 -11.13
N ALA A 146 -2.77 2.80 -10.39
CA ALA A 146 -3.35 1.56 -9.87
C ALA A 146 -4.41 1.91 -8.83
N ASN A 147 -5.41 1.04 -8.69
CA ASN A 147 -6.47 1.19 -7.69
C ASN A 147 -6.01 0.79 -6.28
N ASN A 148 -4.87 0.14 -6.16
CA ASN A 148 -4.24 -0.23 -4.91
C ASN A 148 -2.72 -0.32 -5.14
N VAL A 149 -1.94 0.10 -4.15
CA VAL A 149 -0.47 0.14 -4.23
C VAL A 149 0.11 -0.57 -3.01
N SER A 150 1.08 -1.44 -3.26
CA SER A 150 1.95 -2.00 -2.25
C SER A 150 3.26 -1.23 -2.16
N TRP A 151 3.77 -1.09 -0.95
CA TRP A 151 4.97 -0.33 -0.60
C TRP A 151 5.88 -1.24 0.22
N THR A 152 7.09 -1.47 -0.26
CA THR A 152 8.15 -2.14 0.48
C THR A 152 9.16 -1.10 0.92
N LEU A 153 9.34 -0.97 2.22
CA LEU A 153 10.15 0.04 2.86
C LEU A 153 11.19 -0.60 3.78
N ARG A 154 12.24 0.15 4.09
CA ARG A 154 13.28 -0.25 5.02
C ARG A 154 13.50 0.83 6.06
N LYS A 155 13.60 0.42 7.32
CA LYS A 155 14.01 1.33 8.38
C LYS A 155 15.51 1.62 8.28
N PRO A 156 15.94 2.88 8.16
CA PRO A 156 17.35 3.24 8.02
C PRO A 156 18.19 2.92 9.26
#